data_AF-A0A6C0APW5-F1
#
_entry.id   AF-A0A6C0APW5-F1
#
_cell.length_a   1.000
_cell.length_b   1.000
_cell.length_c   1.000
_cell.angle_alpha   90.00
_cell.angle_beta   90.00
_cell.angle_gamma   90.00
#
_symmetry.space_group_name_H-M   'P 1'
#
loop_
_entity.id
_entity.type
_entity.pdbx_description
1 polymer ?
#
loop_
_entity_poly.entity_id
_entity_poly.type
_entity_poly.pdbx_seq_one_letter_code
_entity_poly.pdbx_strand_id
1 'polypeptide(L)'
;MNPCSLVMRKAVCFYCGKEQEADERTIGHHFGIRYCSDHKADAKRDSNAYLHRTKRVRASDALKHDVIGPFFQALSHVHIRRSSGVVEGGWRFQKGFVIDTMIHWSKGDWIIPMTHDASETIKSVPLSMFAEEAVRNKNDTRIGDLVDTVRSVLEEGVYKSDSESTTPVQEVLESENIHLCYSNGLVGRVFIPKSQTEN
;
A
#
# COMPACT_ATOMS: atom_id res chain seq x y z
N MET A 1 12.45 3.55 25.94
CA MET A 1 11.03 3.70 25.60
C MET A 1 10.54 2.33 25.16
N ASN A 2 9.85 1.59 26.04
CA ASN A 2 9.22 0.33 25.65
C ASN A 2 7.83 0.66 25.09
N PRO A 3 7.35 -0.06 24.06
CA PRO A 3 5.99 0.16 23.56
C PRO A 3 4.96 -0.14 24.67
N CYS A 4 4.22 0.89 25.11
CA CYS A 4 3.31 0.83 26.27
C CYS A 4 1.84 0.49 25.93
N SER A 5 1.49 0.24 24.67
CA SER A 5 0.08 0.03 24.28
C SER A 5 -0.08 -1.04 23.20
N LEU A 6 0.34 -2.27 23.51
CA LEU A 6 -0.15 -3.45 22.81
C LEU A 6 -1.58 -3.76 23.31
N VAL A 7 -2.59 -3.19 22.65
CA VAL A 7 -3.98 -3.56 22.89
C VAL A 7 -4.25 -4.88 22.16
N MET A 8 -4.27 -5.99 22.90
CA MET A 8 -4.70 -7.29 22.36
C MET A 8 -6.20 -7.21 22.04
N ARG A 9 -6.55 -7.20 20.74
CA ARG A 9 -7.95 -7.28 20.30
C ARG A 9 -8.38 -8.75 20.20
N LYS A 10 -9.63 -9.02 20.60
CA LYS A 10 -10.30 -10.32 20.37
C LYS A 10 -10.15 -10.74 18.90
N ALA A 11 -9.94 -12.02 18.64
CA ALA A 11 -9.85 -12.57 17.30
C ALA A 11 -11.25 -12.65 16.68
N VAL A 12 -11.76 -11.52 16.20
CA VAL A 12 -13.09 -11.40 15.60
C VAL A 12 -13.01 -10.78 14.21
N CYS A 13 -13.94 -11.15 13.34
CA CYS A 13 -14.14 -10.51 12.05
C CYS A 13 -14.56 -9.04 12.23
N PHE A 14 -13.90 -8.13 11.50
CA PHE A 14 -14.20 -6.70 11.51
C PHE A 14 -15.64 -6.38 11.07
N TYR A 15 -16.20 -7.18 10.16
CA TYR A 15 -17.49 -6.92 9.53
C TYR A 15 -18.68 -7.46 10.34
N CYS A 16 -18.57 -8.68 10.87
CA CYS A 16 -19.71 -9.35 11.54
C CYS A 16 -19.46 -9.66 13.02
N GLY A 17 -18.27 -9.37 13.56
CA GLY A 17 -17.93 -9.61 14.96
C GLY A 17 -17.86 -11.09 15.37
N LYS A 18 -18.06 -12.03 14.44
CA LYS A 18 -17.91 -13.48 14.71
C LYS A 18 -16.47 -13.78 15.11
N GLU A 19 -16.32 -14.61 16.13
CA GLU A 19 -15.01 -15.14 16.51
C GLU A 19 -14.38 -15.92 15.35
N GLN A 20 -13.06 -15.78 15.24
CA GLN A 20 -12.22 -16.36 14.20
C GLN A 20 -11.04 -17.03 14.89
N GLU A 21 -10.68 -18.23 14.42
CA GLU A 21 -9.35 -18.77 14.67
C GLU A 21 -8.33 -17.80 14.07
N ALA A 22 -7.30 -17.42 14.83
CA ALA A 22 -6.27 -16.51 14.35
C ALA A 22 -5.42 -17.21 13.28
N ASP A 23 -5.55 -16.80 12.01
CA ASP A 23 -4.65 -17.24 10.95
C ASP A 23 -3.87 -16.06 10.34
N GLU A 24 -2.68 -16.32 9.78
CA GLU A 24 -1.87 -15.27 9.14
C GLU A 24 -2.58 -14.63 7.92
N ARG A 25 -3.46 -15.40 7.27
CA ARG A 25 -4.19 -14.99 6.04
C ARG A 25 -5.15 -13.84 6.28
N THR A 26 -5.65 -13.70 7.52
CA THR A 26 -6.59 -12.65 7.94
C THR A 26 -5.93 -11.38 8.43
N ILE A 27 -4.59 -11.32 8.59
CA ILE A 27 -3.91 -10.15 9.19
C ILE A 27 -2.87 -9.53 8.25
N GLY A 28 -2.11 -10.33 7.50
CA GLY A 28 -0.93 -9.82 6.78
C GLY A 28 -1.21 -9.05 5.49
N HIS A 29 -2.18 -9.47 4.69
CA HIS A 29 -2.30 -9.02 3.29
C HIS A 29 -3.22 -7.81 3.06
N HIS A 30 -4.13 -7.54 4.00
CA HIS A 30 -5.16 -6.50 3.90
C HIS A 30 -5.03 -5.44 5.01
N PHE A 31 -3.81 -5.00 5.29
CA PHE A 31 -3.52 -3.96 6.31
C PHE A 31 -4.08 -4.27 7.71
N GLY A 32 -4.08 -5.55 8.11
CA GLY A 32 -4.57 -5.95 9.42
C GLY A 32 -6.09 -6.01 9.57
N ILE A 33 -6.87 -5.85 8.49
CA ILE A 33 -8.31 -6.09 8.51
C ILE A 33 -8.56 -7.59 8.70
N ARG A 34 -8.98 -7.99 9.90
CA ARG A 34 -9.42 -9.35 10.19
C ARG A 34 -10.81 -9.60 9.58
N TYR A 35 -10.98 -10.67 8.84
CA TYR A 35 -12.23 -11.02 8.17
C TYR A 35 -12.56 -12.51 8.31
N CYS A 36 -13.84 -12.89 8.23
CA CYS A 36 -14.25 -14.28 8.07
C CYS A 36 -14.31 -14.65 6.58
N SER A 37 -14.43 -15.94 6.26
CA SER A 37 -14.57 -16.44 4.88
C SER A 37 -15.56 -15.64 4.04
N ASP A 38 -16.69 -15.26 4.65
CA ASP A 38 -17.80 -14.57 4.00
C ASP A 38 -17.47 -13.12 3.64
N HIS A 39 -16.60 -12.45 4.41
CA HIS A 39 -16.23 -11.04 4.24
C HIS A 39 -14.81 -10.84 3.67
N LYS A 40 -14.20 -11.89 3.13
CA LYS A 40 -12.87 -11.82 2.50
C LYS A 40 -12.85 -10.83 1.32
N ALA A 41 -13.90 -10.83 0.52
CA ALA A 41 -14.03 -9.92 -0.61
C ALA A 41 -14.13 -8.45 -0.15
N ASP A 42 -14.90 -8.19 0.92
CA ASP A 42 -15.02 -6.86 1.51
C ASP A 42 -13.69 -6.35 2.05
N ALA A 43 -12.96 -7.20 2.79
CA ALA A 43 -11.64 -6.86 3.31
C ALA A 43 -10.64 -6.50 2.20
N LYS A 44 -10.66 -7.26 1.10
CA LYS A 44 -9.83 -6.97 -0.07
C LYS A 44 -10.23 -5.65 -0.72
N ARG A 45 -11.52 -5.45 -0.99
CA ARG A 45 -12.05 -4.21 -1.59
C ARG A 45 -11.67 -2.99 -0.76
N ASP A 46 -11.95 -2.99 0.54
CA ASP A 46 -11.69 -1.84 1.41
C ASP A 46 -10.19 -1.56 1.54
N SER A 47 -9.37 -2.62 1.60
CA SER A 47 -7.92 -2.51 1.57
C SER A 47 -7.42 -1.91 0.25
N ASN A 48 -8.01 -2.27 -0.89
CA ASN A 48 -7.65 -1.75 -2.22
C ASN A 48 -8.12 -0.31 -2.40
N ALA A 49 -9.31 0.04 -1.92
CA ALA A 49 -9.82 1.41 -1.88
C ALA A 49 -8.90 2.33 -1.06
N TYR A 50 -8.43 1.86 0.10
CA TYR A 50 -7.43 2.61 0.89
C TYR A 50 -6.12 2.83 0.11
N LEU A 51 -5.62 1.80 -0.56
CA LEU A 51 -4.42 1.88 -1.39
C LEU A 51 -4.60 2.87 -2.55
N HIS A 52 -5.75 2.86 -3.24
CA HIS A 52 -6.10 3.82 -4.27
C HIS A 52 -6.00 5.25 -3.73
N ARG A 53 -6.72 5.54 -2.63
CA ARG A 53 -6.76 6.86 -1.99
C ARG A 53 -5.38 7.35 -1.55
N THR A 54 -4.52 6.43 -1.09
CA THR A 54 -3.17 6.77 -0.63
C THR A 54 -2.11 6.70 -1.74
N LYS A 55 -2.52 6.51 -3.00
CA LYS A 55 -1.65 6.38 -4.17
C LYS A 55 -0.54 5.35 -3.98
N ARG A 56 -0.94 4.14 -3.61
CA ARG A 56 -0.06 2.99 -3.38
C ARG A 56 -0.54 1.80 -4.20
N VAL A 57 0.41 1.00 -4.69
CA VAL A 57 0.16 -0.23 -5.44
C VAL A 57 1.07 -1.32 -4.92
N ARG A 58 0.51 -2.49 -4.63
CA ARG A 58 1.29 -3.66 -4.25
C ARG A 58 2.13 -4.15 -5.43
N ALA A 59 3.38 -4.54 -5.18
CA ALA A 59 4.25 -5.09 -6.20
C ALA A 59 3.66 -6.34 -6.84
N SER A 60 3.00 -7.20 -6.05
CA SER A 60 2.35 -8.40 -6.58
C SER A 60 1.16 -8.11 -7.50
N ASP A 61 0.39 -7.06 -7.23
CA ASP A 61 -0.73 -6.64 -8.07
C ASP A 61 -0.21 -5.97 -9.36
N ALA A 62 0.83 -5.15 -9.26
CA ALA A 62 1.45 -4.51 -10.42
C ALA A 62 2.03 -5.54 -11.42
N LEU A 63 2.60 -6.65 -10.94
CA LEU A 63 3.12 -7.73 -11.78
C LEU A 63 2.05 -8.54 -12.51
N LYS A 64 0.84 -8.60 -11.93
CA LYS A 64 -0.30 -9.35 -12.48
C LYS A 64 -1.18 -8.50 -13.39
N HIS A 65 -1.00 -7.18 -13.37
CA HIS A 65 -1.80 -6.26 -14.17
C HIS A 65 -1.43 -6.37 -15.66
N ASP A 66 -2.42 -6.55 -16.52
CA ASP A 66 -2.19 -6.85 -17.95
C ASP A 66 -1.38 -5.79 -18.69
N VAL A 67 -1.64 -4.51 -18.40
CA VAL A 67 -0.97 -3.38 -19.06
C VAL A 67 0.44 -3.11 -18.51
N ILE A 68 0.59 -2.95 -17.18
CA ILE A 68 1.86 -2.53 -16.56
C ILE A 68 2.75 -3.69 -16.12
N GLY A 69 2.21 -4.90 -16.03
CA GLY A 69 2.93 -6.11 -15.65
C GLY A 69 4.18 -6.37 -16.50
N PRO A 70 4.13 -6.27 -17.85
CA PRO A 70 5.31 -6.43 -18.70
C PRO A 70 6.46 -5.49 -18.34
N PHE A 71 6.18 -4.25 -17.97
CA PHE A 71 7.20 -3.30 -17.50
C PHE A 71 7.86 -3.80 -16.20
N PHE A 72 7.06 -4.13 -15.17
CA PHE A 72 7.60 -4.60 -13.89
C PHE A 72 8.32 -5.97 -13.99
N GLN A 73 7.95 -6.80 -14.96
CA GLN A 73 8.65 -8.05 -15.26
C GLN A 73 9.99 -7.79 -15.96
N ALA A 74 10.06 -6.78 -16.83
CA ALA A 74 11.30 -6.37 -17.50
C ALA A 74 12.31 -5.70 -16.56
N LEU A 75 11.88 -5.24 -15.38
CA LEU A 75 12.77 -4.71 -14.33
C LEU A 75 13.57 -5.82 -13.62
N SER A 76 14.39 -6.55 -14.38
CA SER A 76 15.32 -7.56 -13.87
C SER A 76 16.72 -7.29 -14.42
N HIS A 77 17.69 -7.11 -13.53
CA HIS A 77 19.08 -6.76 -13.87
C HIS A 77 19.24 -5.45 -14.67
N VAL A 78 18.37 -4.47 -14.39
CA VAL A 78 18.37 -3.16 -15.06
C VAL A 78 19.43 -2.22 -14.50
N HIS A 79 19.71 -1.20 -15.28
CA HIS A 79 20.52 -0.05 -14.92
C HIS A 79 19.66 1.07 -14.32
N ILE A 80 20.15 1.69 -13.26
CA ILE A 80 19.54 2.90 -12.68
C ILE A 80 20.62 3.93 -12.36
N ARG A 81 20.23 5.20 -12.17
CA ARG A 81 21.12 6.26 -11.70
C ARG A 81 21.23 6.28 -10.18
N ARG A 82 22.45 6.21 -9.67
CA ARG A 82 22.74 6.40 -8.24
C ARG A 82 22.67 7.87 -7.83
N SER A 83 22.63 8.12 -6.52
CA SER A 83 22.72 9.47 -5.98
C SER A 83 24.07 10.15 -6.30
N SER A 84 25.10 9.37 -6.62
CA SER A 84 26.39 9.86 -7.14
C SER A 84 26.34 10.29 -8.61
N GLY A 85 25.23 10.09 -9.31
CA GLY A 85 25.08 10.35 -10.75
C GLY A 85 25.52 9.20 -11.66
N VAL A 86 26.24 8.20 -11.13
CA VAL A 86 26.69 7.01 -11.87
C VAL A 86 25.51 6.13 -12.24
N VAL A 87 25.46 5.66 -13.49
CA VAL A 87 24.49 4.67 -13.96
C VAL A 87 25.09 3.27 -13.83
N GLU A 88 24.53 2.48 -12.92
CA GLU A 88 24.99 1.17 -12.49
C GLU A 88 23.93 0.11 -12.78
N GLY A 89 24.36 -1.09 -13.21
CA GLY A 89 23.50 -2.24 -13.50
C GLY A 89 23.20 -3.11 -12.28
N GLY A 90 22.57 -4.27 -12.49
CA GLY A 90 22.35 -5.25 -11.42
C GLY A 90 21.22 -4.89 -10.46
N TRP A 91 20.27 -4.05 -10.88
CA TRP A 91 19.09 -3.73 -10.09
C TRP A 91 17.89 -4.54 -10.57
N ARG A 92 17.04 -4.97 -9.64
CA ARG A 92 15.79 -5.64 -9.97
C ARG A 92 14.65 -5.09 -9.15
N PHE A 93 13.45 -5.17 -9.70
CA PHE A 93 12.24 -4.81 -8.99
C PHE A 93 12.09 -5.69 -7.75
N GLN A 94 11.91 -5.04 -6.60
CA GLN A 94 11.79 -5.75 -5.33
C GLN A 94 10.40 -6.37 -5.25
N LYS A 95 10.36 -7.70 -5.27
CA LYS A 95 9.15 -8.50 -5.07
C LYS A 95 9.20 -9.05 -3.64
N GLY A 96 8.28 -8.61 -2.79
CA GLY A 96 8.19 -9.14 -1.42
C GLY A 96 7.73 -10.59 -1.40
N PHE A 97 8.39 -11.44 -0.59
CA PHE A 97 7.94 -12.82 -0.34
C PHE A 97 6.99 -12.91 0.87
N VAL A 98 7.17 -12.06 1.89
CA VAL A 98 6.40 -12.10 3.16
C VAL A 98 5.56 -10.84 3.36
N ILE A 99 6.13 -9.66 3.06
CA ILE A 99 5.42 -8.38 3.07
C ILE A 99 5.51 -7.81 1.66
N ASP A 100 4.36 -7.55 1.06
CA ASP A 100 4.30 -7.00 -0.29
C ASP A 100 4.93 -5.59 -0.30
N THR A 101 5.89 -5.40 -1.19
CA THR A 101 6.54 -4.11 -1.40
C THR A 101 5.59 -3.16 -2.11
N MET A 102 5.65 -1.88 -1.76
CA MET A 102 4.69 -0.89 -2.26
C MET A 102 5.37 0.04 -3.27
N ILE A 103 4.82 0.08 -4.47
CA ILE A 103 4.97 1.21 -5.39
C ILE A 103 4.10 2.34 -4.84
N HIS A 104 4.61 3.56 -4.78
CA HIS A 104 3.86 4.66 -4.18
C HIS A 104 4.19 6.01 -4.81
N TRP A 105 3.21 6.91 -4.82
CA TRP A 105 3.43 8.29 -5.24
C TRP A 105 4.18 9.08 -4.18
N SER A 106 5.22 9.81 -4.58
CA SER A 106 5.93 10.73 -3.69
C SER A 106 6.62 11.82 -4.51
N LYS A 107 6.55 13.08 -4.02
CA LYS A 107 7.26 14.23 -4.60
C LYS A 107 7.08 14.41 -6.12
N GLY A 108 5.90 14.10 -6.64
CA GLY A 108 5.58 14.32 -8.06
C GLY A 108 5.92 13.15 -8.99
N ASP A 109 6.32 12.00 -8.48
CA ASP A 109 6.59 10.81 -9.28
C ASP A 109 6.17 9.52 -8.56
N TRP A 110 6.03 8.45 -9.34
CA TRP A 110 5.84 7.10 -8.82
C TRP A 110 7.18 6.50 -8.42
N ILE A 111 7.26 6.01 -7.19
CA ILE A 111 8.47 5.45 -6.60
C ILE A 111 8.39 3.93 -6.65
N ILE A 112 9.38 3.34 -7.31
CA ILE A 112 9.51 1.90 -7.53
C ILE A 112 10.60 1.35 -6.60
N PRO A 113 10.28 0.40 -5.71
CA PRO A 113 11.28 -0.26 -4.88
C PRO A 113 12.14 -1.21 -5.72
N MET A 114 13.45 -1.00 -5.69
CA MET A 114 14.45 -1.79 -6.39
C MET A 114 15.44 -2.37 -5.39
N THR A 115 15.99 -3.54 -5.69
CA THR A 115 17.07 -4.18 -4.93
C THR A 115 18.25 -4.44 -5.84
N HIS A 116 19.45 -4.16 -5.36
CA HIS A 116 20.69 -4.50 -6.07
C HIS A 116 21.09 -5.95 -5.78
N ASP A 117 21.43 -6.71 -6.82
CA ASP A 117 21.62 -8.16 -6.73
C ASP A 117 22.83 -8.56 -5.88
N ALA A 118 23.93 -7.83 -6.00
CA ALA A 118 25.18 -8.20 -5.33
C ALA A 118 25.24 -7.75 -3.86
N SER A 119 24.56 -6.66 -3.52
CA SER A 119 24.70 -6.02 -2.20
C SER A 119 23.42 -6.04 -1.37
N GLU A 120 22.33 -6.62 -1.90
CA GLU A 120 20.98 -6.63 -1.31
C GLU A 120 20.47 -5.24 -0.92
N THR A 121 21.08 -4.19 -1.49
CA THR A 121 20.75 -2.81 -1.15
C THR A 121 19.41 -2.44 -1.76
N ILE A 122 18.50 -1.93 -0.93
CA ILE A 122 17.19 -1.48 -1.37
C ILE A 122 17.24 0.02 -1.69
N LYS A 123 16.62 0.42 -2.80
CA LYS A 123 16.50 1.81 -3.22
C LYS A 123 15.11 2.11 -3.75
N SER A 124 14.62 3.28 -3.39
CA SER A 124 13.45 3.92 -3.99
C SER A 124 13.85 4.64 -5.28
N VAL A 125 13.32 4.19 -6.42
CA VAL A 125 13.68 4.71 -7.75
C VAL A 125 12.46 5.40 -8.38
N PRO A 126 12.55 6.69 -8.76
CA PRO A 126 11.47 7.36 -9.48
C PRO A 126 11.22 6.73 -10.86
N LEU A 127 9.96 6.58 -11.25
CA LEU A 127 9.55 6.01 -12.54
C LEU A 127 10.13 6.82 -13.71
N SER A 128 10.17 8.16 -13.59
CA SER A 128 10.76 9.04 -14.60
C SER A 128 12.23 8.74 -14.91
N MET A 129 12.98 8.15 -13.98
CA MET A 129 14.39 7.79 -14.19
C MET A 129 14.56 6.81 -15.35
N PHE A 130 13.59 5.92 -15.59
CA PHE A 130 13.64 4.95 -16.67
C PHE A 130 13.44 5.57 -18.07
N ALA A 131 12.94 6.81 -18.14
CA ALA A 131 12.84 7.58 -19.37
C ALA A 131 14.09 8.44 -19.66
N GLU A 132 14.99 8.62 -18.68
CA GLU A 132 16.24 9.37 -18.89
C GLU A 132 17.12 8.69 -19.94
N GLU A 133 17.61 9.45 -20.92
CA GLU A 133 18.39 8.92 -22.05
C GLU A 133 19.58 8.05 -21.60
N ALA A 134 20.36 8.50 -20.62
CA ALA A 134 21.52 7.77 -20.11
C ALA A 134 21.17 6.42 -19.44
N VAL A 135 19.96 6.30 -18.91
CA VAL A 135 19.45 5.06 -18.28
C VAL A 135 18.79 4.18 -19.34
N ARG A 136 17.94 4.77 -20.18
CA ARG A 136 17.24 4.09 -21.28
C ARG A 136 18.22 3.43 -22.25
N ASN A 137 19.31 4.10 -22.62
CA ASN A 137 20.30 3.57 -23.55
C ASN A 137 21.07 2.35 -23.03
N LYS A 138 21.02 2.09 -21.71
CA LYS A 138 21.65 0.92 -21.07
C LYS A 138 20.66 -0.19 -20.74
N ASN A 139 19.37 0.04 -20.94
CA ASN A 139 18.30 -0.88 -20.60
C ASN A 139 17.60 -1.40 -21.87
N ASP A 140 16.76 -2.42 -21.69
CA ASP A 140 15.84 -2.86 -22.72
C ASP A 140 14.96 -1.68 -23.15
N THR A 141 14.88 -1.42 -24.47
CA THR A 141 14.13 -0.29 -25.03
C THR A 141 12.66 -0.31 -24.61
N ARG A 142 12.09 -1.52 -24.43
CA ARG A 142 10.70 -1.70 -23.98
C ARG A 142 10.43 -1.07 -22.63
N ILE A 143 11.43 -1.00 -21.74
CA ILE A 143 11.28 -0.37 -20.43
C ILE A 143 11.02 1.13 -20.60
N GLY A 144 11.87 1.80 -21.39
CA GLY A 144 11.74 3.24 -21.66
C GLY A 144 10.44 3.58 -22.41
N ASP A 145 10.05 2.73 -23.37
CA ASP A 145 8.86 2.93 -24.18
C ASP A 145 7.55 2.80 -23.38
N LEU A 146 7.56 2.01 -22.31
CA LEU A 146 6.39 1.76 -21.46
C LEU A 146 6.23 2.77 -20.31
N VAL A 147 7.21 3.66 -20.06
CA VAL A 147 7.20 4.56 -18.88
C VAL A 147 5.92 5.41 -18.82
N ASP A 148 5.53 6.03 -19.94
CA ASP A 148 4.37 6.92 -19.97
C ASP A 148 3.05 6.14 -19.84
N THR A 149 2.96 4.95 -20.45
CA THR A 149 1.83 4.04 -20.27
C THR A 149 1.68 3.62 -18.82
N VAL A 150 2.78 3.23 -18.17
CA VAL A 150 2.79 2.84 -16.75
C VAL A 150 2.38 4.00 -15.87
N ARG A 151 2.90 5.20 -16.13
CA ARG A 151 2.52 6.42 -15.39
C ARG A 151 1.02 6.67 -15.48
N SER A 152 0.47 6.65 -16.70
CA SER A 152 -0.96 6.89 -16.93
C SER A 152 -1.84 5.89 -16.19
N VAL A 153 -1.52 4.59 -16.22
CA VAL A 153 -2.29 3.57 -15.51
C VAL A 153 -2.20 3.74 -13.99
N LEU A 154 -1.01 4.07 -13.46
CA LEU A 154 -0.86 4.30 -12.03
C LEU A 154 -1.60 5.56 -11.57
N GLU A 155 -1.62 6.62 -12.38
CA GLU A 155 -2.37 7.86 -12.13
C GLU A 155 -3.88 7.66 -12.20
N GLU A 156 -4.38 6.87 -13.16
CA GLU A 156 -5.78 6.46 -13.20
C GLU A 156 -6.14 5.60 -11.98
N GLY A 157 -5.22 4.75 -11.55
CA GLY A 157 -5.28 4.00 -10.32
C GLY A 157 -5.71 2.55 -10.51
N VAL A 158 -4.79 1.63 -10.25
CA VAL A 158 -4.96 0.16 -10.34
C VAL A 158 -6.17 -0.37 -9.55
N TYR A 159 -6.55 0.31 -8.47
CA TYR A 159 -7.65 -0.09 -7.57
C TYR A 159 -8.88 0.81 -7.67
N LYS A 160 -9.03 1.57 -8.77
CA LYS A 160 -10.13 2.53 -8.95
C LYS A 160 -11.51 1.88 -8.81
N SER A 161 -11.72 0.72 -9.42
CA SER A 161 -12.99 -0.02 -9.33
C SER A 161 -13.36 -0.42 -7.91
N ASP A 162 -12.39 -0.91 -7.12
CA ASP A 162 -12.60 -1.23 -5.71
C ASP A 162 -12.98 0.04 -4.91
N SER A 163 -12.32 1.17 -5.20
CA SER A 163 -12.61 2.46 -4.57
C SER A 163 -13.98 3.04 -4.95
N GLU A 164 -14.44 2.84 -6.18
CA GLU A 164 -15.77 3.29 -6.61
C GLU A 164 -16.90 2.41 -6.07
N SER A 165 -16.59 1.13 -5.83
CA SER A 165 -17.54 0.17 -5.26
C SER A 165 -17.72 0.26 -3.75
N THR A 166 -16.83 0.98 -3.03
CA THR A 166 -17.04 1.24 -1.61
C THR A 166 -18.22 2.18 -1.43
N THR A 167 -19.27 1.70 -0.76
CA THR A 167 -20.34 2.58 -0.27
C THR A 167 -19.69 3.60 0.66
N PRO A 168 -19.92 4.91 0.50
CA PRO A 168 -19.38 5.88 1.43
C PRO A 168 -19.83 5.48 2.83
N VAL A 169 -18.87 5.11 3.68
CA VAL A 169 -19.11 5.08 5.13
C VAL A 169 -19.56 6.51 5.42
N GLN A 170 -20.82 6.67 5.86
CA GLN A 170 -21.31 7.95 6.37
C GLN A 170 -20.16 8.58 7.15
N GLU A 171 -19.70 9.76 6.74
CA GLU A 171 -18.73 10.51 7.52
C GLU A 171 -19.34 10.66 8.91
N VAL A 172 -18.90 9.82 9.83
CA VAL A 172 -19.18 10.03 11.24
C VAL A 172 -18.28 11.19 11.57
N LEU A 173 -18.84 12.40 11.44
CA LEU A 173 -18.23 13.64 11.90
C LEU A 173 -17.51 13.32 13.22
N GLU A 174 -16.21 13.54 13.26
CA GLU A 174 -15.46 13.58 14.50
C GLU A 174 -16.03 14.75 15.32
N SER A 175 -17.16 14.53 15.98
CA SER A 175 -17.73 15.53 16.88
C SER A 175 -16.74 15.68 18.03
N GLU A 176 -16.37 16.92 18.34
CA GLU A 176 -15.33 17.34 19.31
C GLU A 176 -15.38 16.67 20.71
N ASN A 177 -16.43 15.90 20.99
CA ASN A 177 -16.79 15.35 22.30
C ASN A 177 -16.94 13.81 22.31
N ILE A 178 -16.67 13.12 21.20
CA ILE A 178 -16.69 11.65 21.15
C ILE A 178 -15.26 11.13 21.26
N HIS A 179 -14.97 10.45 22.36
CA HIS A 179 -13.66 9.88 22.63
C HIS A 179 -13.71 8.36 22.54
N LEU A 180 -12.67 7.76 21.99
CA LEU A 180 -12.41 6.32 22.08
C LEU A 180 -12.16 5.96 23.54
N CYS A 181 -12.92 5.02 24.08
CA CYS A 181 -12.72 4.50 25.43
C CYS A 181 -12.46 2.99 25.39
N TYR A 182 -11.71 2.53 26.39
CA TYR A 182 -11.47 1.12 26.64
C TYR A 182 -12.10 0.77 27.98
N SER A 183 -13.12 -0.09 27.97
CA SER A 183 -13.77 -0.58 29.18
C SER A 183 -13.98 -2.08 29.07
N ASN A 184 -13.54 -2.84 30.08
CA ASN A 184 -13.67 -4.30 30.16
C ASN A 184 -13.22 -5.05 28.89
N GLY A 185 -12.10 -4.61 28.28
CA GLY A 185 -11.56 -5.23 27.07
C GLY A 185 -12.40 -5.03 25.81
N LEU A 186 -13.39 -4.13 25.86
CA LEU A 186 -14.19 -3.69 24.71
C LEU A 186 -13.76 -2.29 24.30
N VAL A 187 -13.64 -2.10 22.98
CA VAL A 187 -13.39 -0.77 22.40
C VAL A 187 -14.77 -0.13 22.20
N GLY A 188 -15.03 0.90 22.97
CA GLY A 188 -16.25 1.69 22.90
C GLY A 188 -15.98 3.13 22.50
N ARG A 189 -17.05 3.90 22.37
CA ARG A 189 -16.99 5.34 22.23
C ARG A 189 -17.85 5.95 23.32
N VAL A 190 -17.34 6.97 24.00
CA VAL A 190 -18.07 7.70 25.04
C VAL A 190 -18.19 9.15 24.59
N PHE A 191 -19.41 9.66 24.67
CA PHE A 191 -19.68 11.09 24.56
C PHE A 191 -19.37 11.74 25.91
N ILE A 192 -18.46 12.70 25.92
CA ILE A 192 -18.15 13.54 27.08
C ILE A 192 -18.78 14.90 26.82
N PRO A 193 -19.93 15.23 27.42
CA PRO A 193 -20.48 16.59 27.31
C PRO A 193 -19.46 17.59 27.85
N LYS A 194 -19.22 18.70 27.13
CA LYS A 194 -18.44 19.82 27.69
C LYS A 194 -19.12 20.23 28.99
N SER A 195 -18.41 20.16 30.11
CA SER A 195 -18.90 20.62 31.40
C SER A 195 -19.38 22.05 31.22
N GLN A 196 -20.64 22.32 31.53
CA GLN A 196 -21.11 23.69 31.69
C GLN A 196 -20.29 24.28 32.84
N THR A 197 -19.34 25.16 32.52
CA THR A 197 -18.77 26.04 33.52
C THR A 197 -19.93 26.83 34.10
N GLU A 198 -20.24 26.54 35.36
CA GLU A 198 -21.17 27.26 36.20
C GLU A 198 -20.86 28.76 36.13
N ASN A 199 -21.87 29.57 35.81
CA ASN A 199 -21.88 31.02 36.04
C ASN A 199 -22.24 31.30 37.49
#